data_AF-A0A3P6R298-F1
#
_entry.id   AF-A0A3P6R298-F1
#
_cell.length_a   1.000
_cell.length_b   1.000
_cell.length_c   1.000
_cell.angle_alpha   90.00
_cell.angle_beta   90.00
_cell.angle_gamma   90.00
#
_symmetry.space_group_name_H-M   'P 1'
#
loop_
_entity.id
_entity.type
_entity.pdbx_description
1 polymer ?
#
loop_
_entity_poly.entity_id
_entity_poly.type
_entity_poly.pdbx_seq_one_letter_code
_entity_poly.pdbx_strand_id
1 'polypeptide(L)'
;MSAVTTKLNHLMMIGDNSRKHQHSAEFYQYLGRMPTSVTKEQQWSYILRLSTIIQLLEGDEIKNISDYRISAYVYAAVDEARGAFDGATGEVIDDFRSICVLPHRAWQVYCWCRKCVPRTSIINHLRHTAKAAPRYEDAPLIQTGIGRETCIRTLEQIWLLIPKHEVCPERQLLWDQLNASPSSVPPRSPSWQEMGSDDVDTAHQ
;
A
#
# COMPACT_ATOMS: atom_id res chain seq x y z
N MET A 1 18.19 3.83 5.68
CA MET A 1 17.26 2.92 4.96
C MET A 1 15.90 3.13 5.58
N SER A 2 14.91 3.46 4.77
CA SER A 2 13.56 3.75 5.25
C SER A 2 12.80 2.46 5.58
N ALA A 3 11.99 2.51 6.64
CA ALA A 3 11.15 1.39 7.06
C ALA A 3 10.14 0.98 5.96
N VAL A 4 9.70 1.94 5.13
CA VAL A 4 8.76 1.71 4.02
C VAL A 4 9.39 0.77 3.00
N THR A 5 10.58 1.11 2.53
CA THR A 5 11.26 0.33 1.50
C THR A 5 11.66 -1.05 2.01
N THR A 6 12.10 -1.17 3.26
CA THR A 6 12.37 -2.48 3.88
C THR A 6 11.11 -3.35 3.94
N LYS A 7 9.99 -2.79 4.41
CA LYS A 7 8.72 -3.53 4.51
C LYS A 7 8.20 -3.94 3.13
N LEU A 8 8.26 -3.05 2.13
CA LEU A 8 7.86 -3.36 0.76
C LEU A 8 8.73 -4.46 0.16
N ASN A 9 10.06 -4.38 0.26
CA ASN A 9 10.94 -5.42 -0.25
C ASN A 9 10.67 -6.76 0.43
N HIS A 10 10.53 -6.80 1.75
CA HIS A 10 10.22 -8.01 2.49
C HIS A 10 8.89 -8.65 2.04
N LEU A 11 7.82 -7.85 1.92
CA LEU A 11 6.51 -8.33 1.47
C LEU A 11 6.54 -8.81 0.02
N MET A 12 7.29 -8.15 -0.86
CA MET A 12 7.46 -8.57 -2.25
C MET A 12 8.23 -9.90 -2.33
N MET A 13 9.26 -10.10 -1.51
CA MET A 13 10.05 -11.34 -1.48
C MET A 13 9.26 -12.53 -0.90
N ILE A 14 8.47 -12.33 0.15
CA ILE A 14 7.62 -13.39 0.74
C ILE A 14 6.44 -13.71 -0.19
N GLY A 15 5.86 -12.68 -0.80
CA GLY A 15 4.80 -12.83 -1.81
C GLY A 15 5.25 -13.68 -2.99
N ASP A 16 6.50 -13.55 -3.44
CA ASP A 16 7.02 -14.32 -4.58
C ASP A 16 7.17 -15.82 -4.31
N ASN A 17 7.29 -16.28 -3.05
CA ASN A 17 7.36 -17.72 -2.75
C ASN A 17 5.97 -18.40 -2.68
N SER A 18 4.90 -17.63 -2.49
CA SER A 18 3.51 -18.15 -2.39
C SER A 18 2.59 -17.69 -3.53
N ARG A 19 2.98 -16.68 -4.31
CA ARG A 19 2.16 -16.05 -5.37
C ARG A 19 2.93 -15.85 -6.67
N LYS A 20 3.75 -16.84 -7.07
CA LYS A 20 4.64 -16.76 -8.26
C LYS A 20 3.99 -16.26 -9.55
N HIS A 21 2.67 -16.22 -9.70
CA HIS A 21 2.00 -15.84 -10.96
C HIS A 21 0.89 -14.76 -10.84
N GLN A 22 0.75 -14.03 -9.73
CA GLN A 22 -0.41 -13.10 -9.57
C GLN A 22 -0.14 -11.61 -9.70
N HIS A 23 1.11 -11.17 -9.88
CA HIS A 23 1.41 -9.75 -10.16
C HIS A 23 1.55 -9.43 -11.65
N SER A 24 1.36 -10.42 -12.54
CA SER A 24 1.29 -10.24 -13.98
C SER A 24 -0.15 -10.45 -14.47
N ALA A 25 -0.73 -9.38 -15.02
CA ALA A 25 -1.88 -9.35 -15.93
C ALA A 25 -3.31 -9.62 -15.40
N GLU A 26 -3.60 -10.57 -14.52
CA GLU A 26 -5.02 -10.98 -14.34
C GLU A 26 -5.86 -10.15 -13.35
N PHE A 27 -5.25 -9.46 -12.37
CA PHE A 27 -5.97 -8.62 -11.39
C PHE A 27 -5.97 -7.11 -11.71
N TYR A 28 -5.34 -6.69 -12.81
CA TYR A 28 -5.21 -5.28 -13.21
C TYR A 28 -6.27 -4.83 -14.23
N GLN A 29 -7.54 -5.22 -14.04
CA GLN A 29 -8.60 -4.78 -14.97
C GLN A 29 -8.90 -3.28 -14.89
N TYR A 30 -8.49 -2.60 -13.81
CA TYR A 30 -8.77 -1.18 -13.57
C TYR A 30 -7.48 -0.37 -13.64
N LEU A 31 -7.37 0.63 -14.54
CA LEU A 31 -6.30 1.65 -14.53
C LEU A 31 -4.87 1.07 -14.41
N GLY A 32 -4.51 0.18 -15.33
CA GLY A 32 -3.23 -0.54 -15.33
C GLY A 32 -2.45 -0.47 -16.64
N ARG A 33 -2.45 0.69 -17.31
CA ARG A 33 -1.59 0.90 -18.48
C ARG A 33 -0.14 1.07 -18.02
N MET A 34 0.70 0.11 -18.40
CA MET A 34 2.15 0.21 -18.22
C MET A 34 2.73 1.32 -19.11
N PRO A 35 3.84 1.96 -18.68
CA PRO A 35 4.53 2.94 -19.51
C PRO A 35 5.03 2.32 -20.82
N THR A 36 4.94 3.07 -21.92
CA THR A 36 5.28 2.62 -23.28
C THR A 36 6.78 2.37 -23.47
N SER A 37 7.63 2.89 -22.60
CA SER A 37 9.08 2.65 -22.63
C SER A 37 9.59 2.26 -21.25
N VAL A 38 10.14 1.04 -21.19
CA VAL A 38 10.79 0.51 -20.00
C VAL A 38 12.27 0.89 -20.05
N THR A 39 12.68 1.88 -19.25
CA THR A 39 14.09 2.27 -19.15
C THR A 39 14.88 1.23 -18.33
N LYS A 40 16.21 1.22 -18.45
CA LYS A 40 17.08 0.33 -17.66
C LYS A 40 16.87 0.48 -16.13
N GLU A 41 16.49 1.68 -15.68
CA GLU A 41 16.20 1.97 -14.27
C GLU A 41 14.98 1.21 -13.74
N GLN A 42 14.04 0.85 -14.60
CA GLN A 42 12.85 0.08 -14.22
C GLN A 42 13.19 -1.40 -13.96
N GLN A 43 14.30 -1.92 -14.50
CA GLN A 43 14.71 -3.32 -14.28
C GLN A 43 15.03 -3.60 -12.79
N TRP A 44 15.58 -2.59 -12.13
CA TRP A 44 15.97 -2.61 -10.71
C TRP A 44 14.91 -1.99 -9.79
N SER A 45 13.66 -1.86 -10.26
CA SER A 45 12.57 -1.27 -9.49
C SER A 45 11.34 -2.17 -9.50
N TYR A 46 10.56 -2.17 -8.42
CA TYR A 46 9.17 -2.58 -8.44
C TYR A 46 8.32 -1.46 -9.00
N ILE A 47 7.40 -1.78 -9.91
CA ILE A 47 6.38 -0.86 -10.41
C ILE A 47 5.09 -1.21 -9.69
N LEU A 48 4.70 -0.40 -8.72
CA LEU A 48 3.56 -0.68 -7.85
C LEU A 48 2.56 0.47 -7.87
N ARG A 49 1.28 0.14 -7.89
CA ARG A 49 0.20 1.11 -7.71
C ARG A 49 0.24 1.69 -6.29
N LEU A 50 0.01 2.98 -6.17
CA LEU A 50 0.02 3.69 -4.89
C LEU A 50 -1.00 3.12 -3.90
N SER A 51 -2.22 2.78 -4.35
CA SER A 51 -3.19 2.09 -3.49
C SER A 51 -2.67 0.75 -2.97
N THR A 52 -1.97 -0.03 -3.79
CA THR A 52 -1.37 -1.31 -3.36
C THR A 52 -0.28 -1.10 -2.33
N ILE A 53 0.58 -0.10 -2.52
CA ILE A 53 1.62 0.26 -1.55
C ILE A 53 0.98 0.59 -0.20
N ILE A 54 -0.07 1.42 -0.17
CA ILE A 54 -0.77 1.80 1.06
C ILE A 54 -1.35 0.56 1.76
N GLN A 55 -1.99 -0.34 1.02
CA GLN A 55 -2.53 -1.58 1.58
C GLN A 55 -1.44 -2.49 2.16
N LEU A 56 -0.27 -2.57 1.51
CA LEU A 56 0.87 -3.35 2.01
C LEU A 56 1.48 -2.73 3.28
N LEU A 57 1.55 -1.39 3.35
CA LEU A 57 2.09 -0.68 4.50
C LEU A 57 1.14 -0.75 5.71
N GLU A 58 -0.16 -0.70 5.48
CA GLU A 58 -1.17 -0.82 6.54
C GLU A 58 -1.43 -2.27 6.95
N GLY A 59 -1.60 -3.16 5.98
CA GLY A 59 -2.12 -4.53 6.18
C GLY A 59 -3.64 -4.65 6.08
N ASP A 60 -4.33 -3.65 5.52
CA ASP A 60 -5.80 -3.62 5.39
C ASP A 60 -6.26 -3.08 4.02
N GLU A 61 -7.53 -3.22 3.68
CA GLU A 61 -8.14 -2.63 2.47
C GLU A 61 -8.32 -1.12 2.61
N ILE A 62 -8.07 -0.36 1.53
CA ILE A 62 -8.16 1.12 1.52
C ILE A 62 -9.44 1.66 2.17
N LYS A 63 -10.59 1.01 1.93
CA LYS A 63 -11.90 1.42 2.45
C LYS A 63 -11.99 1.44 3.98
N ASN A 64 -11.10 0.71 4.66
CA ASN A 64 -11.04 0.58 6.12
C ASN A 64 -9.97 1.52 6.73
N ILE A 65 -9.16 2.20 5.91
CA ILE A 65 -8.05 3.04 6.35
C ILE A 65 -8.53 4.49 6.46
N SER A 66 -8.18 5.18 7.55
CA SER A 66 -8.52 6.59 7.70
C SER A 66 -7.75 7.49 6.72
N ASP A 67 -8.39 8.55 6.23
CA ASP A 67 -7.81 9.50 5.27
C ASP A 67 -6.45 10.08 5.72
N TYR A 68 -6.30 10.35 7.02
CA TYR A 68 -5.03 10.83 7.59
C TYR A 68 -3.90 9.80 7.42
N ARG A 69 -4.18 8.52 7.67
CA ARG A 69 -3.19 7.45 7.50
C ARG A 69 -2.88 7.22 6.02
N ILE A 70 -3.91 7.21 5.18
CA ILE A 70 -3.74 7.19 3.71
C ILE A 70 -2.79 8.30 3.29
N SER A 71 -3.02 9.53 3.76
CA SER A 71 -2.17 10.67 3.42
C SER A 71 -0.72 10.48 3.87
N ALA A 72 -0.49 10.01 5.10
CA ALA A 72 0.84 9.71 5.60
C ALA A 72 1.57 8.65 4.74
N TYR A 73 0.87 7.58 4.36
CA TYR A 73 1.46 6.54 3.50
C TYR A 73 1.70 7.02 2.08
N VAL A 74 0.87 7.91 1.55
CA VAL A 74 1.11 8.53 0.23
C VAL A 74 2.45 9.26 0.23
N TYR A 75 2.67 10.15 1.20
CA TYR A 75 3.92 10.90 1.27
C TYR A 75 5.12 9.99 1.51
N ALA A 76 4.97 8.99 2.38
CA ALA A 76 6.03 8.03 2.66
C ALA A 76 6.38 7.19 1.42
N ALA A 77 5.40 6.79 0.61
CA ALA A 77 5.63 6.05 -0.62
C ALA A 77 6.28 6.91 -1.72
N VAL A 78 5.84 8.17 -1.85
CA VAL A 78 6.39 9.13 -2.82
C VAL A 78 7.84 9.46 -2.52
N ASP A 79 8.22 9.56 -1.24
CA ASP A 79 9.60 9.88 -0.84
C ASP A 79 10.60 8.81 -1.34
N GLU A 80 10.23 7.54 -1.23
CA GLU A 80 11.02 6.38 -1.67
C GLU A 80 11.04 6.18 -3.19
N ALA A 81 10.07 6.75 -3.90
CA ALA A 81 9.92 6.50 -5.32
C ALA A 81 10.97 7.26 -6.15
N ARG A 82 11.47 6.59 -7.19
CA ARG A 82 12.37 7.20 -8.20
C ARG A 82 11.63 7.84 -9.35
N GLY A 83 10.36 7.49 -9.55
CA GLY A 83 9.51 8.03 -10.59
C GLY A 83 8.07 7.58 -10.40
N ALA A 84 7.17 8.21 -11.15
CA ALA A 84 5.76 7.88 -11.16
C ALA A 84 5.15 7.95 -12.56
N PHE A 85 4.08 7.20 -12.77
CA PHE A 85 3.32 7.15 -14.02
C PHE A 85 1.82 7.21 -13.76
N ASP A 86 1.08 7.73 -14.73
CA ASP A 86 -0.38 7.66 -14.77
C ASP A 86 -0.81 6.32 -15.39
N GLY A 87 -1.31 5.39 -14.58
CA GLY A 87 -1.85 4.10 -14.99
C GLY A 87 -3.10 4.18 -15.88
N ALA A 88 -3.70 5.36 -16.08
CA ALA A 88 -4.75 5.54 -17.08
C ALA A 88 -4.19 5.78 -18.49
N THR A 89 -3.05 6.44 -18.62
CA THR A 89 -2.48 6.86 -19.92
C THR A 89 -1.17 6.14 -20.25
N GLY A 90 -0.41 5.71 -19.25
CA GLY A 90 0.97 5.21 -19.34
C GLY A 90 2.02 6.34 -19.35
N GLU A 91 1.60 7.60 -19.19
CA GLU A 91 2.50 8.76 -19.25
C GLU A 91 3.25 8.97 -17.92
N VAL A 92 4.45 9.53 -18.01
CA VAL A 92 5.25 9.92 -16.84
C VAL A 92 4.59 11.07 -16.10
N ILE A 93 4.67 11.06 -14.77
CA ILE A 93 4.30 12.19 -13.93
C ILE A 93 5.61 12.86 -13.48
N ASP A 94 6.03 13.90 -14.21
CA ASP A 94 7.35 14.52 -14.00
C ASP A 94 7.49 15.14 -12.59
N ASP A 95 6.48 15.90 -12.15
CA ASP A 95 6.46 16.57 -10.83
C ASP A 95 5.77 15.74 -9.74
N PHE A 96 5.93 14.41 -9.74
CA PHE A 96 5.24 13.54 -8.78
C PHE A 96 5.59 13.83 -7.31
N ARG A 97 6.73 14.48 -7.03
CA ARG A 97 7.11 14.91 -5.67
C ARG A 97 6.29 16.09 -5.15
N SER A 98 5.58 16.81 -6.03
CA SER A 98 4.68 17.91 -5.64
C SER A 98 3.26 17.41 -5.30
N ILE A 99 3.10 16.12 -5.04
CA ILE A 99 1.80 15.51 -4.76
C ILE A 99 1.14 16.17 -3.54
N CYS A 100 -0.15 16.46 -3.65
CA CYS A 100 -0.98 16.88 -2.53
C CYS A 100 -2.19 15.95 -2.42
N VAL A 101 -2.46 15.48 -1.20
CA VAL A 101 -3.63 14.65 -0.90
C VAL A 101 -4.82 15.56 -0.63
N LEU A 102 -5.86 15.42 -1.44
CA LEU A 102 -7.09 16.19 -1.32
C LEU A 102 -8.16 15.36 -0.59
N PRO A 103 -8.91 15.95 0.37
CA PRO A 103 -9.95 15.23 1.11
C PRO A 103 -11.22 14.96 0.28
N HIS A 104 -11.22 15.30 -1.01
CA HIS A 104 -12.37 15.14 -1.90
C HIS A 104 -12.45 13.72 -2.48
N ARG A 105 -13.67 13.30 -2.85
CA ARG A 105 -13.92 12.02 -3.51
C ARG A 105 -14.08 12.15 -5.01
N ALA A 106 -13.83 11.07 -5.75
CA ALA A 106 -13.81 11.10 -7.21
C ALA A 106 -15.15 11.47 -7.86
N TRP A 107 -16.27 11.24 -7.17
CA TRP A 107 -17.62 11.63 -7.60
C TRP A 107 -17.94 13.10 -7.32
N GLN A 108 -17.21 13.77 -6.41
CA GLN A 108 -17.44 15.15 -5.99
C GLN A 108 -16.69 16.18 -6.84
N VAL A 109 -15.60 15.75 -7.49
CA VAL A 109 -14.72 16.63 -8.26
C VAL A 109 -15.02 16.51 -9.74
N TYR A 110 -15.07 17.65 -10.42
CA TYR A 110 -15.28 17.72 -11.86
C TYR A 110 -13.97 17.79 -12.63
N CYS A 111 -13.91 17.09 -13.76
CA CYS A 111 -12.83 17.18 -14.71
C CYS A 111 -12.93 18.49 -15.51
N TRP A 112 -11.80 19.16 -15.71
CA TRP A 112 -11.69 20.39 -16.51
C TRP A 112 -10.96 20.20 -17.85
N CYS A 113 -10.73 18.96 -18.27
CA CYS A 113 -10.11 18.72 -19.57
C CYS A 113 -11.04 19.16 -20.72
N ARG A 114 -10.46 19.61 -21.83
CA ARG A 114 -11.21 20.05 -23.03
C ARG A 114 -12.02 18.94 -23.70
N LYS A 115 -11.72 17.67 -23.36
CA LYS A 115 -12.39 16.48 -23.93
C LYS A 115 -13.67 16.11 -23.18
N CYS A 116 -13.90 16.68 -22.00
CA CYS A 116 -15.08 16.39 -21.19
C CYS A 116 -16.18 17.42 -21.41
N VAL A 117 -17.43 16.96 -21.43
CA VAL A 117 -18.60 17.82 -21.28
C VAL A 117 -18.52 18.53 -19.92
N PRO A 118 -18.94 19.81 -19.80
CA PRO A 118 -18.94 20.51 -18.52
C PRO A 118 -19.60 19.68 -17.40
N ARG A 119 -19.01 19.73 -16.19
CA ARG A 119 -19.46 18.98 -15.00
C ARG A 119 -19.34 17.45 -15.09
N THR A 120 -18.52 16.92 -15.99
CA THR A 120 -18.15 15.50 -15.95
C THR A 120 -17.33 15.23 -14.68
N SER A 121 -17.76 14.32 -13.81
CA SER A 121 -16.99 13.93 -12.61
C SER A 121 -15.68 13.21 -12.99
N ILE A 122 -14.70 13.17 -12.09
CA ILE A 122 -13.45 12.42 -12.31
C ILE A 122 -13.73 10.94 -12.59
N ILE A 123 -14.68 10.32 -11.89
CA ILE A 123 -15.09 8.93 -12.16
C ILE A 123 -15.59 8.76 -13.59
N ASN A 124 -16.49 9.64 -14.03
CA ASN A 124 -17.05 9.55 -15.39
C ASN A 124 -16.00 9.86 -16.45
N HIS A 125 -15.08 10.78 -16.18
CA HIS A 125 -13.93 11.01 -17.03
C HIS A 125 -13.15 9.71 -17.25
N LEU A 126 -12.77 9.00 -16.17
CA LEU A 126 -12.01 7.76 -16.26
C LEU A 126 -12.77 6.64 -16.96
N ARG A 127 -14.07 6.50 -16.69
CA ARG A 127 -14.94 5.54 -17.38
C ARG A 127 -14.95 5.79 -18.89
N HIS A 128 -14.96 7.04 -19.33
CA HIS A 128 -14.97 7.38 -20.75
C HIS A 128 -13.58 7.29 -21.40
N THR A 129 -12.53 7.78 -20.75
CA THR A 129 -11.20 7.91 -21.36
C THR A 129 -10.33 6.66 -21.19
N ALA A 130 -10.35 6.08 -20.00
CA ALA A 130 -9.56 4.90 -19.66
C ALA A 130 -10.35 3.59 -19.82
N LYS A 131 -11.66 3.66 -20.06
CA LYS A 131 -12.59 2.51 -20.08
C LYS A 131 -12.53 1.72 -18.77
N ALA A 132 -12.24 2.40 -17.66
CA ALA A 132 -12.09 1.81 -16.34
C ALA A 132 -12.59 2.77 -15.27
N ALA A 133 -13.16 2.23 -14.20
CA ALA A 133 -13.47 2.97 -12.98
C ALA A 133 -12.44 2.62 -11.89
N PRO A 134 -12.10 3.56 -11.00
CA PRO A 134 -11.33 3.21 -9.81
C PRO A 134 -12.18 2.29 -8.91
N ARG A 135 -11.55 1.27 -8.33
CA ARG A 135 -12.13 0.42 -7.27
C ARG A 135 -12.45 1.23 -6.01
N TYR A 136 -11.62 2.22 -5.68
CA TYR A 136 -11.75 3.02 -4.46
C TYR A 136 -12.29 4.41 -4.78
N GLU A 137 -13.56 4.49 -5.23
CA GLU A 137 -14.22 5.76 -5.61
C GLU A 137 -14.32 6.77 -4.43
N ASP A 138 -14.36 6.25 -3.20
CA ASP A 138 -14.43 7.01 -1.94
C ASP A 138 -13.07 7.23 -1.27
N ALA A 139 -11.96 6.91 -1.93
CA ALA A 139 -10.65 7.28 -1.43
C ALA A 139 -10.35 8.77 -1.69
N PRO A 140 -9.45 9.39 -0.89
CA PRO A 140 -8.91 10.72 -1.18
C PRO A 140 -8.32 10.81 -2.59
N LEU A 141 -8.47 11.97 -3.20
CA LEU A 141 -7.87 12.29 -4.49
C LEU A 141 -6.45 12.82 -4.33
N ILE A 142 -5.67 12.72 -5.40
CA ILE A 142 -4.31 13.21 -5.46
C ILE A 142 -4.22 14.33 -6.50
N GLN A 143 -3.66 15.45 -6.10
CA GLN A 143 -3.26 16.52 -6.99
C GLN A 143 -1.78 16.37 -7.33
N THR A 144 -1.44 16.53 -8.61
CA THR A 144 -0.07 16.59 -9.14
C THR A 144 0.13 17.88 -9.92
N GLY A 145 1.35 18.39 -10.00
CA GLY A 145 1.67 19.65 -10.69
C GLY A 145 1.25 20.90 -9.89
N ILE A 146 1.67 22.07 -10.39
CA ILE A 146 1.42 23.37 -9.75
C ILE A 146 0.82 24.35 -10.77
N GLY A 147 -0.20 25.12 -10.36
CA GLY A 147 -0.78 26.18 -11.19
C GLY A 147 -1.60 25.64 -12.37
N ARG A 148 -1.19 25.94 -13.61
CA ARG A 148 -1.95 25.58 -14.82
C ARG A 148 -1.77 24.12 -15.26
N GLU A 149 -0.80 23.42 -14.71
CA GLU A 149 -0.49 22.00 -15.01
C GLU A 149 -1.12 21.04 -13.98
N THR A 150 -1.96 21.59 -13.09
CA THR A 150 -2.58 20.84 -12.01
C THR A 150 -3.46 19.71 -12.56
N CYS A 151 -3.14 18.48 -12.20
CA CYS A 151 -3.91 17.29 -12.56
C CYS A 151 -4.43 16.58 -11.32
N ILE A 152 -5.73 16.23 -11.34
CA ILE A 152 -6.40 15.47 -10.28
C ILE A 152 -6.46 14.00 -10.68
N ARG A 153 -6.04 13.13 -9.78
CA ARG A 153 -5.85 11.69 -9.99
C ARG A 153 -6.43 10.90 -8.84
N THR A 154 -6.84 9.67 -9.09
CA THR A 154 -7.15 8.72 -8.01
C THR A 154 -5.88 8.03 -7.53
N LEU A 155 -5.91 7.43 -6.34
CA LEU A 155 -4.79 6.61 -5.85
C LEU A 155 -4.41 5.48 -6.81
N GLU A 156 -5.37 4.98 -7.58
CA GLU A 156 -5.15 3.85 -8.49
C GLU A 156 -4.56 4.24 -9.83
N GLN A 157 -4.66 5.52 -10.19
CA GLN A 157 -3.97 6.06 -11.36
C GLN A 157 -2.48 6.24 -11.10
N ILE A 158 -2.02 6.34 -9.86
CA ILE A 158 -0.59 6.62 -9.62
C ILE A 158 0.16 5.32 -9.44
N TRP A 159 1.13 5.09 -10.31
CA TRP A 159 2.06 3.96 -10.24
C TRP A 159 3.44 4.51 -9.89
N LEU A 160 4.10 3.93 -8.90
CA LEU A 160 5.41 4.36 -8.40
C LEU A 160 6.49 3.34 -8.74
N LEU A 161 7.67 3.86 -9.09
CA LEU A 161 8.91 3.10 -9.22
C LEU A 161 9.63 3.05 -7.88
N ILE A 162 9.51 1.93 -7.18
CA ILE A 162 10.18 1.70 -5.89
C ILE A 162 11.45 0.88 -6.14
N PRO A 163 12.64 1.34 -5.72
CA PRO A 163 13.88 0.59 -5.92
C PRO A 163 13.82 -0.81 -5.28
N LYS A 164 14.24 -1.82 -6.04
CA LYS A 164 14.55 -3.15 -5.49
C LYS A 164 15.83 -3.05 -4.68
N HIS A 165 15.84 -3.64 -3.50
CA HIS A 165 17.09 -3.87 -2.79
C HIS A 165 17.57 -5.29 -3.06
N GLU A 166 18.87 -5.43 -3.29
CA GLU A 166 19.52 -6.73 -3.13
C GLU A 166 19.42 -7.10 -1.65
N VAL A 167 18.50 -8.01 -1.32
CA VAL A 167 18.46 -8.55 0.03
C VAL A 167 19.68 -9.43 0.19
N CYS A 168 20.67 -8.96 0.93
CA CYS A 168 21.76 -9.83 1.37
C CYS A 168 21.12 -10.98 2.18
N PRO A 169 21.32 -12.26 1.82
CA PRO A 169 20.61 -13.40 2.42
C PRO A 169 20.66 -13.43 3.96
N GLU A 170 21.76 -12.96 4.53
CA GLU A 170 22.00 -12.87 5.98
C GLU A 170 21.04 -11.91 6.70
N ARG A 171 20.61 -10.82 6.06
CA ARG A 171 19.67 -9.85 6.65
C ARG A 171 18.21 -10.31 6.57
N GLN A 172 17.86 -11.16 5.60
CA GLN A 172 16.53 -11.75 5.49
C GLN A 172 16.27 -12.66 6.70
N LEU A 173 17.23 -13.53 7.03
CA LEU A 173 17.21 -14.40 8.21
C LEU A 173 17.01 -13.61 9.51
N LEU A 174 17.68 -12.46 9.65
CA LEU A 174 17.55 -11.62 10.85
C LEU A 174 16.14 -11.00 10.98
N TRP A 175 15.57 -10.51 9.88
CA TRP A 175 14.21 -9.95 9.88
C TRP A 175 13.13 -11.00 10.12
N ASP A 176 13.28 -12.18 9.51
CA ASP A 176 12.38 -13.31 9.74
C ASP A 176 12.46 -13.73 11.21
N GLN A 177 13.64 -13.79 11.82
CA GLN A 177 13.80 -14.09 13.25
C GLN A 177 13.21 -13.03 14.19
N LEU A 178 13.36 -11.75 13.86
CA LEU A 178 12.81 -10.64 14.65
C LEU A 178 11.27 -10.61 14.61
N ASN A 179 10.69 -10.97 13.47
CA ASN A 179 9.24 -10.98 13.28
C ASN A 179 8.60 -12.35 13.57
N ALA A 180 9.39 -13.42 13.71
CA ALA A 180 8.93 -14.77 14.04
C ALA A 180 8.81 -15.05 15.55
N SER A 181 8.96 -14.04 16.42
CA SER A 181 8.79 -14.30 17.86
C SER A 181 7.30 -14.50 18.24
N PRO A 182 7.02 -15.44 19.15
CA PRO A 182 5.86 -16.33 19.05
C PRO A 182 4.72 -15.89 19.98
N SER A 183 3.50 -16.21 19.58
CA SER A 183 2.38 -16.42 20.50
C SER A 183 2.62 -17.66 21.38
N SER A 184 3.65 -17.63 22.21
CA SER A 184 3.84 -18.56 23.31
C SER A 184 3.87 -17.76 24.59
N VAL A 185 2.69 -17.34 25.02
CA VAL A 185 2.45 -17.11 26.45
C VAL A 185 2.84 -18.42 27.14
N PRO A 186 3.86 -18.47 28.00
CA PRO A 186 4.14 -19.68 28.74
C PRO A 186 2.89 -20.02 29.57
N PRO A 187 2.45 -21.28 29.63
CA PRO A 187 1.36 -21.65 30.51
C PRO A 187 1.74 -21.21 31.92
N ARG A 188 0.84 -20.47 32.58
CA ARG A 188 0.98 -20.13 34.00
C ARG A 188 1.30 -21.42 34.75
N SER A 189 2.47 -21.47 35.36
CA SER A 189 2.86 -22.53 36.29
C SER A 189 1.78 -22.67 37.36
N PRO A 190 1.41 -23.91 37.77
CA PRO A 190 0.46 -24.10 38.86
C PRO A 190 1.06 -23.50 40.13
N SER A 191 0.31 -22.59 40.77
CA SER A 191 0.65 -22.10 42.10
C SER A 191 0.61 -23.28 43.07
N TRP A 192 1.79 -23.70 43.51
CA TRP A 192 1.95 -24.47 44.74
C TRP A 192 1.56 -23.57 45.91
N GLN A 193 0.31 -23.67 46.34
CA GLN A 193 -0.15 -23.24 47.66
C GLN A 193 -1.53 -23.88 47.92
N GLU A 194 -1.49 -25.14 48.34
CA GLU A 194 -2.45 -25.73 49.29
C GLU A 194 -1.78 -26.98 49.86
N MET A 195 -0.77 -26.72 50.70
CA MET A 195 -0.25 -27.67 51.68
C MET A 195 -0.73 -27.13 53.03
N GLY A 196 -1.58 -27.89 53.72
CA GLY A 196 -1.88 -27.65 55.12
C GLY A 196 -3.30 -27.96 55.55
N SER A 197 -3.61 -29.23 55.76
CA SER A 197 -4.05 -29.71 57.08
C SER A 197 -4.28 -31.22 57.00
N ASP A 198 -3.24 -31.98 57.36
CA ASP A 198 -3.39 -33.36 57.81
C ASP A 198 -4.13 -33.38 59.15
N ASP A 199 -4.91 -34.45 59.30
CA ASP A 199 -5.66 -34.88 60.45
C ASP A 199 -4.84 -34.91 61.77
N VAL A 200 -5.49 -34.47 62.85
CA VAL A 200 -5.17 -34.96 64.20
C VAL A 200 -6.48 -35.36 64.88
N ASP A 201 -6.69 -36.67 64.96
CA ASP A 201 -7.58 -37.34 65.88
C ASP A 201 -7.29 -36.92 67.33
N THR A 202 -8.32 -36.61 68.12
CA THR A 202 -8.31 -36.96 69.55
C THR A 202 -9.74 -37.15 70.07
N ALA A 203 -10.00 -38.38 70.54
CA ALA A 203 -11.18 -38.80 71.28
C ALA A 203 -11.21 -38.20 72.71
N HIS A 204 -12.44 -38.04 73.25
CA HIS A 204 -12.91 -37.89 74.65
C HIS A 204 -14.18 -36.99 74.57
N GLN A 205 -15.39 -37.35 74.97
CA GLN A 205 -15.99 -38.31 75.91
C GLN A 205 -17.39 -38.69 75.42
#